data_AF-A0A6L8IIF0-F1
#
_entry.id   AF-A0A6L8IIF0-F1
#
_cell.length_a   1.000
_cell.length_b   1.000
_cell.length_c   1.000
_cell.angle_alpha   90.00
_cell.angle_beta   90.00
_cell.angle_gamma   90.00
#
_symmetry.space_group_name_H-M   'P 1'
#
loop_
_entity.id
_entity.type
_entity.pdbx_description
1 polymer ?
#
loop_
_entity_poly.entity_id
_entity_poly.type
_entity_poly.pdbx_seq_one_letter_code
_entity_poly.pdbx_strand_id
1 'polypeptide(L)'
;MIVETRYGKVEGATNDGVHAFKGIPFAAPPVGERRWHAPEPPEPWAGVRAATDWGKQAWQPAVENAGMLSFVFNIRNAAFRDEDCLQLNVFTPGVDTGKRPVLVWIHGGGFQG
;
A
#
# COMPACT_ATOMS: atom_id res chain seq x y z
N MET A 1 7.02 -15.68 1.94
CA MET A 1 7.94 -15.34 3.07
C MET A 1 7.17 -14.55 4.10
N ILE A 2 7.17 -14.99 5.36
CA ILE A 2 6.27 -14.45 6.41
C ILE A 2 7.03 -13.55 7.39
N VAL A 3 6.48 -12.36 7.68
CA VAL A 3 7.00 -11.42 8.69
C VAL A 3 5.88 -11.01 9.65
N GLU A 4 6.21 -10.90 10.93
CA GLU A 4 5.29 -10.44 11.97
C GLU A 4 5.36 -8.93 12.14
N THR A 5 4.20 -8.28 12.15
CA THR A 5 4.04 -6.86 12.48
C THR A 5 3.26 -6.72 13.78
N ARG A 6 3.19 -5.51 14.33
CA ARG A 6 2.34 -5.21 15.50
C ARG A 6 0.84 -5.50 15.29
N TYR A 7 0.37 -5.62 14.05
CA TYR A 7 -1.04 -5.81 13.70
C TYR A 7 -1.34 -7.21 13.15
N GLY A 8 -0.31 -8.05 12.94
CA GLY A 8 -0.49 -9.39 12.38
C GLY A 8 0.62 -9.78 11.41
N LYS A 9 0.55 -11.02 10.92
CA LYS A 9 1.56 -11.58 10.01
C LYS A 9 1.23 -11.25 8.55
N VAL A 10 2.26 -10.91 7.78
CA VAL A 10 2.17 -10.66 6.33
C VAL A 10 3.04 -11.65 5.56
N GLU A 11 2.56 -12.09 4.42
CA GLU A 11 3.33 -12.90 3.47
C GLU A 11 3.71 -12.08 2.24
N GLY A 12 5.01 -11.84 2.06
CA GLY A 12 5.57 -11.20 0.88
C GLY A 12 6.13 -12.19 -0.14
N ALA A 13 6.52 -11.64 -1.29
CA ALA A 13 7.21 -12.34 -2.37
C ALA A 13 8.67 -11.88 -2.47
N THR A 14 9.53 -12.73 -3.05
CA THR A 14 10.93 -12.40 -3.32
C THR A 14 11.15 -12.41 -4.83
N ASN A 15 11.75 -11.36 -5.37
CA ASN A 15 12.21 -11.31 -6.75
C ASN A 15 13.61 -10.71 -6.80
N ASP A 16 14.55 -11.37 -7.49
CA ASP A 16 15.93 -10.90 -7.71
C ASP A 16 16.64 -10.42 -6.43
N GLY A 17 16.47 -11.14 -5.32
CA GLY A 17 17.07 -10.80 -4.02
C GLY A 17 16.38 -9.67 -3.26
N VAL A 18 15.28 -9.12 -3.78
CA VAL A 18 14.45 -8.12 -3.10
C VAL A 18 13.19 -8.79 -2.57
N HIS A 19 12.93 -8.60 -1.29
CA HIS A 19 11.68 -8.95 -0.65
C HIS A 19 10.69 -7.81 -0.78
N ALA A 20 9.52 -8.10 -1.35
CA ALA A 20 8.44 -7.16 -1.55
C ALA A 20 7.20 -7.58 -0.74
N PHE A 21 6.67 -6.64 0.02
CA PHE A 21 5.39 -6.74 0.70
C PHE A 21 4.52 -5.58 0.22
N LYS A 22 3.39 -5.86 -0.41
CA LYS A 22 2.53 -4.89 -1.06
C LYS A 22 1.14 -4.91 -0.45
N GLY A 23 0.47 -3.75 -0.42
CA GLY A 23 -0.90 -3.62 0.09
C GLY A 23 -1.04 -3.87 1.59
N ILE A 24 -0.02 -3.53 2.40
CA ILE A 24 -0.11 -3.67 3.86
C ILE A 24 -0.94 -2.50 4.41
N PRO A 25 -2.04 -2.73 5.15
CA PRO A 25 -2.81 -1.66 5.77
C PRO A 25 -1.98 -0.99 6.88
N PHE A 26 -1.93 0.35 6.87
CA PHE A 26 -1.29 1.12 7.93
C PHE A 26 -2.29 1.90 8.80
N ALA A 27 -3.55 1.97 8.38
CA ALA A 27 -4.67 2.59 9.09
C ALA A 27 -5.99 1.84 8.77
N ALA A 28 -7.02 2.05 9.58
CA ALA A 28 -8.36 1.56 9.30
C ALA A 28 -8.94 2.24 8.04
N PRO A 29 -9.81 1.55 7.27
CA PRO A 29 -10.43 2.14 6.08
C PRO A 29 -11.20 3.43 6.43
N PRO A 30 -10.93 4.56 5.76
CA PRO A 30 -11.56 5.86 6.02
C PRO A 30 -12.95 5.97 5.38
N VAL A 31 -13.80 4.97 5.63
CA VAL A 31 -15.16 4.85 5.05
C VAL A 31 -16.24 5.08 6.10
N GLY A 32 -17.46 5.42 5.66
CA GLY A 32 -18.60 5.63 6.55
C GLY A 32 -18.31 6.70 7.60
N GLU A 33 -18.54 6.38 8.88
CA GLU A 33 -18.28 7.28 10.02
C GLU A 33 -16.81 7.70 10.17
N ARG A 34 -15.87 6.98 9.53
CA ARG A 34 -14.44 7.34 9.54
C ARG A 34 -14.06 8.31 8.43
N ARG A 35 -14.95 8.57 7.47
CA ARG A 35 -14.69 9.48 6.37
C ARG A 35 -14.56 10.90 6.89
N TRP A 36 -13.52 11.63 6.46
CA TRP A 36 -13.21 12.99 6.92
C TRP A 36 -12.75 13.11 8.38
N HIS A 37 -12.33 12.00 8.98
CA HIS A 37 -11.70 11.97 10.29
C HIS A 37 -10.20 11.68 10.20
N ALA A 38 -9.48 11.90 11.30
CA ALA A 38 -8.09 11.50 11.41
C ALA A 38 -7.96 9.96 11.24
N PRO A 39 -6.90 9.46 10.61
CA PRO A 39 -6.72 8.02 10.40
C PRO A 39 -6.56 7.30 11.74
N GLU A 40 -7.33 6.23 11.92
CA GLU A 40 -7.25 5.35 13.07
C GLU A 40 -6.29 4.17 12.79
N PRO A 41 -5.69 3.55 13.82
CA PRO A 41 -4.93 2.32 13.65
C PRO A 41 -5.76 1.23 12.92
N PRO A 42 -5.13 0.38 12.09
CA PRO A 42 -5.84 -0.74 11.49
C PRO A 42 -6.20 -1.77 12.56
N GLU A 43 -7.33 -2.44 12.38
CA GLU A 43 -7.69 -3.60 13.21
C GLU A 43 -6.64 -4.71 13.04
N PRO A 44 -6.11 -5.28 14.13
CA PRO A 44 -5.25 -6.45 14.05
C PRO A 44 -5.98 -7.62 13.36
N TRP A 45 -5.24 -8.42 12.61
CA TRP A 45 -5.81 -9.61 11.95
C TRP A 45 -5.19 -10.90 12.49
N ALA A 46 -6.02 -11.94 12.53
CA ALA A 46 -5.57 -13.30 12.79
C ALA A 46 -5.00 -13.94 11.51
N GLY A 47 -4.12 -14.93 11.70
CA GLY A 47 -3.53 -15.68 10.59
C GLY A 47 -2.48 -14.88 9.82
N VAL A 48 -2.34 -15.18 8.52
CA VAL A 48 -1.36 -14.59 7.62
C VAL A 48 -2.09 -13.87 6.50
N ARG A 49 -1.82 -12.57 6.33
CA ARG A 49 -2.34 -11.76 5.22
C ARG A 49 -1.39 -11.83 4.04
N ALA A 50 -1.91 -12.16 2.85
CA ALA A 50 -1.13 -12.06 1.62
C ALA A 50 -0.80 -10.58 1.32
N ALA A 51 0.49 -10.29 1.12
CA ALA A 51 1.02 -8.98 0.77
C ALA A 51 1.81 -9.08 -0.55
N THR A 52 1.25 -9.81 -1.52
CA THR A 52 1.85 -10.10 -2.82
C THR A 52 1.34 -9.18 -3.93
N ASP A 53 0.27 -8.44 -3.68
CA ASP A 53 -0.46 -7.65 -4.66
C ASP A 53 -0.57 -6.20 -4.23
N TRP A 54 -0.72 -5.30 -5.20
CA TRP A 54 -0.84 -3.88 -4.93
C TRP A 54 -2.15 -3.57 -4.20
N GLY A 55 -2.06 -2.67 -3.22
CA GLY A 55 -3.22 -2.10 -2.56
C GLY A 55 -4.06 -1.21 -3.49
N LYS A 56 -5.23 -0.80 -3.00
CA LYS A 56 -6.08 0.16 -3.71
C LYS A 56 -5.48 1.57 -3.63
N GLN A 57 -5.66 2.34 -4.69
CA GLN A 57 -5.36 3.76 -4.76
C GLN A 57 -6.51 4.56 -4.14
N ALA A 58 -6.19 5.71 -3.53
CA ALA A 58 -7.21 6.66 -3.12
C ALA A 58 -8.05 7.12 -4.31
N TRP A 59 -9.30 7.49 -4.03
CA TRP A 59 -10.22 7.97 -5.06
C TRP A 59 -9.62 9.17 -5.80
N GLN A 60 -9.62 9.09 -7.13
CA GLN A 60 -9.21 10.16 -8.03
C GLN A 60 -9.89 9.99 -9.40
N PRO A 61 -10.07 11.06 -10.19
CA PRO A 61 -10.64 11.00 -11.53
C PRO A 61 -9.78 10.15 -12.43
N ALA A 62 -10.41 9.52 -13.42
CA ALA A 62 -9.62 8.93 -14.49
C ALA A 62 -8.98 10.03 -15.32
N VAL A 63 -7.66 9.96 -15.48
CA VAL A 63 -6.96 10.86 -16.38
C VAL A 63 -7.07 10.29 -17.79
N GLU A 64 -8.03 10.80 -18.55
CA GLU A 64 -8.07 10.58 -19.99
C GLU A 64 -6.82 11.21 -20.63
N ASN A 65 -6.23 10.53 -21.62
CA ASN A 65 -5.03 11.00 -22.33
C ASN A 65 -3.74 11.24 -21.52
N ALA A 66 -3.50 10.52 -20.42
CA ALA A 66 -2.23 10.63 -19.68
C ALA A 66 -0.98 10.11 -20.41
N GLY A 67 -1.10 9.62 -21.66
CA GLY A 67 0.02 9.12 -22.45
C GLY A 67 0.89 8.09 -21.69
N MET A 68 2.20 8.28 -21.73
CA MET A 68 3.17 7.40 -21.05
C MET A 68 3.01 7.39 -19.51
N LEU A 69 2.52 8.49 -18.91
CA LEU A 69 2.27 8.56 -17.47
C LEU A 69 1.20 7.55 -17.04
N SER A 70 0.25 7.23 -17.93
CA SER A 70 -0.70 6.16 -17.67
C SER A 70 -0.04 4.80 -17.47
N PHE A 71 0.99 4.50 -18.26
CA PHE A 71 1.69 3.21 -18.20
C PHE A 71 2.55 3.13 -16.94
N VAL A 72 3.26 4.21 -16.61
CA VAL A 72 4.19 4.26 -15.49
C VAL A 72 3.47 4.27 -14.13
N PHE A 73 2.33 4.98 -14.02
CA PHE A 73 1.67 5.20 -12.73
C PHE A 73 0.32 4.49 -12.60
N ASN A 74 -0.11 3.73 -13.61
CA ASN A 74 -1.39 3.01 -13.64
C ASN A 74 -2.62 3.91 -13.32
N ILE A 75 -2.53 5.19 -13.68
CA ILE A 75 -3.56 6.21 -13.38
C ILE A 75 -4.85 6.06 -14.21
N ARG A 76 -4.87 5.16 -15.20
CA ARG A 76 -6.06 4.86 -16.00
C ARG A 76 -6.98 3.80 -15.40
N ASN A 77 -6.48 2.91 -14.54
CA ASN A 77 -7.28 1.78 -14.10
C ASN A 77 -8.17 2.15 -12.90
N ALA A 78 -9.38 2.61 -13.20
CA ALA A 78 -10.37 2.98 -12.17
C ALA A 78 -10.76 1.80 -11.25
N ALA A 79 -10.61 0.54 -11.69
CA ALA A 79 -10.93 -0.63 -10.86
C ALA A 79 -9.98 -0.81 -9.65
N PHE A 80 -8.87 -0.06 -9.62
CA PHE A 80 -7.93 -0.03 -8.50
C PHE A 80 -8.15 1.13 -7.54
N ARG A 81 -9.25 1.88 -7.65
CA ARG A 81 -9.58 2.98 -6.74
C ARG A 81 -10.62 2.55 -5.73
N ASP A 82 -10.39 2.89 -4.47
CA ASP A 82 -11.30 2.64 -3.37
C ASP A 82 -11.06 3.67 -2.27
N GLU A 83 -12.03 3.88 -1.37
CA GLU A 83 -11.78 4.65 -0.15
C GLU A 83 -10.99 3.82 0.86
N ASP A 84 -11.02 2.48 0.80
CA ASP A 84 -10.10 1.59 1.53
C ASP A 84 -8.69 1.56 0.89
N CYS A 85 -8.01 2.70 0.92
CA CYS A 85 -6.74 2.92 0.23
C CYS A 85 -5.54 3.18 1.14
N LEU A 86 -5.71 3.13 2.48
CA LEU A 86 -4.64 3.45 3.44
C LEU A 86 -3.68 2.27 3.62
N GLN A 87 -2.92 2.01 2.55
CA GLN A 87 -2.01 0.88 2.43
C GLN A 87 -0.61 1.35 2.01
N LEU A 88 0.40 0.59 2.38
CA LEU A 88 1.80 0.83 2.01
C LEU A 88 2.44 -0.41 1.41
N ASN A 89 3.58 -0.18 0.77
CA ASN A 89 4.42 -1.23 0.21
C ASN A 89 5.83 -1.11 0.80
N VAL A 90 6.47 -2.24 1.08
CA VAL A 90 7.83 -2.33 1.63
C VAL A 90 8.68 -3.18 0.70
N PHE A 91 9.86 -2.67 0.36
CA PHE A 91 10.89 -3.37 -0.42
C PHE A 91 12.17 -3.40 0.42
N THR A 92 12.71 -4.60 0.66
CA THR A 92 13.88 -4.77 1.52
C THR A 92 14.79 -5.89 1.00
N PRO A 93 16.13 -5.76 1.12
CA PRO A 93 17.06 -6.83 0.76
C PRO A 93 17.13 -7.95 1.81
N GLY A 94 16.45 -7.83 2.96
CA GLY A 94 16.45 -8.84 4.00
C GLY A 94 15.34 -8.65 5.04
N VAL A 95 14.94 -9.75 5.68
CA VAL A 95 13.96 -9.80 6.79
C VAL A 95 14.58 -10.31 8.11
N ASP A 96 15.91 -10.23 8.19
CA ASP A 96 16.68 -10.53 9.39
C ASP A 96 16.60 -9.38 10.42
N THR A 97 17.32 -9.52 11.53
CA THR A 97 17.40 -8.53 12.60
C THR A 97 18.37 -7.37 12.31
N GLY A 98 18.95 -7.31 11.11
CA GLY A 98 19.87 -6.26 10.69
C GLY A 98 19.17 -4.91 10.52
N LYS A 99 19.73 -3.87 11.14
CA LYS A 99 19.22 -2.51 10.99
C LYS A 99 19.66 -1.94 9.64
N ARG A 100 18.71 -1.40 8.88
CA ARG A 100 18.94 -0.82 7.56
C ARG A 100 18.35 0.60 7.51
N PRO A 101 18.94 1.54 6.76
CA PRO A 101 18.30 2.83 6.49
C PRO A 101 16.92 2.62 5.84
N VAL A 102 15.95 3.47 6.18
CA VAL A 102 14.59 3.41 5.65
C VAL A 102 14.32 4.67 4.84
N LEU A 103 14.01 4.50 3.54
CA LEU A 103 13.48 5.56 2.70
C LEU A 103 11.95 5.45 2.68
N VAL A 104 11.27 6.52 3.07
CA VAL A 104 9.81 6.63 2.99
C VAL A 104 9.47 7.55 1.81
N TRP A 105 8.84 7.00 0.78
CA TRP A 105 8.41 7.75 -0.39
C TRP A 105 6.98 8.27 -0.22
N ILE A 106 6.79 9.57 -0.44
CA ILE A 106 5.48 10.22 -0.46
C ILE A 106 5.27 10.72 -1.89
N HIS A 107 4.28 10.16 -2.59
CA HIS A 107 4.08 10.47 -4.00
C HIS A 107 3.54 11.90 -4.20
N GLY A 108 3.88 12.52 -5.33
CA GLY A 108 3.25 13.75 -5.80
C GLY A 108 1.86 13.51 -6.39
N GLY A 109 1.23 14.57 -6.88
CA GLY A 109 -0.11 14.48 -7.51
C GLY A 109 -1.03 15.68 -7.27
N GLY A 110 -0.52 16.79 -6.72
CA GLY A 110 -1.29 18.02 -6.56
C GLY A 110 -2.36 17.99 -5.47
N PHE A 111 -2.36 16.98 -4.60
CA PHE A 111 -3.33 16.81 -3.51
C PHE A 111 -4.80 16.77 -3.96
N GLN A 112 -5.06 16.32 -5.18
CA GLN A 112 -6.36 16.40 -5.83
C GLN A 112 -6.93 15.04 -6.21
N GLY A 113 -8.26 15.03 -6.28
CA GLY A 113 -9.16 14.03 -6.84
C GLY A 113 -10.51 14.71 -7.08
#